data_AF-A0A4S8L0V4-F1
#
_entry.id   AF-A0A4S8L0V4-F1
#
_cell.length_a   1.000
_cell.length_b   1.000
_cell.length_c   1.000
_cell.angle_alpha   90.00
_cell.angle_beta   90.00
_cell.angle_gamma   90.00
#
_symmetry.space_group_name_H-M   'P 1'
#
loop_
_entity.id
_entity.type
_entity.pdbx_description
1 polymer ?
#
loop_
_entity_poly.entity_id
_entity_poly.type
_entity_poly.pdbx_seq_one_letter_code
_entity_poly.pdbx_strand_id
1 'polypeptide(L)'
;MHRAHRSTNTASGTRTGLDSDSSPPPRYSAEDLYSGCSSDRSNSSINSPTGFSLSSSTLAPNDITGAGSRYNHHGHPHHVYDIDNVQSTSPGDNETSPLLSTPSSGKRYDDDNSDTIICTFSKNRLLAHLVLFSLILLSIGTYLVFFSKSALTSVWVDITPSDVCLSVGVREYTATLTNVPEDWDPLQACRRTRVTIHGKVIQASPILCTRVPVPSHSANDSESGETTVVQGRWAVDFDESDCIPVWSSISSEDCIGLGVRPYYADLVYIPPGLDKLSSCQGTPTLIHGREMLPTRCELLLDHDHDDHRNETLIARGEWDVDFDEDGCVPRWSEPLTAHECLSFGARHYSSDLVVPRGFETMAPTLARDTPAIIHGRRIFPNYFEQLDQDDGIKTVRGHWAISEPSCDPPWTDVSEDPQCYAYDKKRYTGFLKDGRGKLDPLRTCYEVPFKFVLNGQEVEKKPDVCEWDGGRVRGTWFLGAPSCRPLLQNIIDYSCVESGSGFKRMKGEVVGIEKHDDWYQMCITVPYHTSGKTYLPVQCESTKRWFITHRYAVYNIPAYC
;
A
#
# COMPACT_ATOMS: atom_id res chain seq x y z
N MET A 1 -34.31 -31.26 -60.57
CA MET A 1 -35.49 -30.38 -60.74
C MET A 1 -35.23 -29.17 -59.85
N HIS A 2 -35.06 -27.95 -60.39
CA HIS A 2 -36.12 -26.94 -60.63
C HIS A 2 -36.80 -26.46 -59.32
N ARG A 3 -37.00 -25.16 -59.03
CA ARG A 3 -36.79 -23.86 -59.73
C ARG A 3 -36.81 -22.77 -58.63
N ALA A 4 -35.93 -21.75 -58.46
CA ALA A 4 -35.23 -20.81 -59.34
C ALA A 4 -36.03 -19.55 -59.76
N HIS A 5 -35.70 -18.39 -59.13
CA HIS A 5 -35.94 -16.99 -59.53
C HIS A 5 -34.90 -16.13 -58.76
N ARG A 6 -34.08 -15.20 -59.27
CA ARG A 6 -33.80 -14.58 -60.60
C ARG A 6 -34.50 -13.27 -60.98
N SER A 7 -33.85 -12.14 -60.66
CA SER A 7 -33.78 -10.88 -61.44
C SER A 7 -32.48 -10.15 -61.05
N THR A 8 -31.57 -9.61 -61.89
CA THR A 8 -31.38 -9.43 -63.36
C THR A 8 -31.87 -8.13 -64.04
N ASN A 9 -31.16 -7.03 -63.79
CA ASN A 9 -30.81 -5.94 -64.75
C ASN A 9 -29.36 -5.51 -64.43
N THR A 10 -28.33 -5.30 -65.28
CA THR A 10 -28.09 -5.36 -66.75
C THR A 10 -28.20 -4.09 -67.62
N ALA A 11 -27.37 -3.07 -67.32
CA ALA A 11 -26.78 -2.14 -68.32
C ALA A 11 -25.39 -1.71 -67.79
N SER A 12 -24.22 -1.79 -68.47
CA SER A 12 -23.75 -1.50 -69.85
C SER A 12 -23.60 0.01 -70.14
N GLY A 13 -22.41 0.55 -70.49
CA GLY A 13 -21.07 -0.07 -70.61
C GLY A 13 -20.05 0.84 -71.34
N THR A 14 -18.88 0.27 -71.72
CA THR A 14 -17.86 0.78 -72.70
C THR A 14 -17.17 2.15 -72.41
N ARG A 15 -15.84 2.23 -72.19
CA ARG A 15 -14.70 2.17 -73.17
C ARG A 15 -14.63 3.46 -74.02
N THR A 16 -13.61 4.32 -73.96
CA THR A 16 -12.13 4.18 -74.08
C THR A 16 -11.36 4.98 -72.99
N GLY A 17 -10.03 5.00 -72.81
CA GLY A 17 -8.89 4.41 -73.54
C GLY A 17 -7.99 5.46 -74.22
N LEU A 18 -6.78 5.71 -73.69
CA LEU A 18 -5.60 6.34 -74.34
C LEU A 18 -4.36 6.31 -73.41
N ASP A 19 -3.17 6.46 -73.98
CA ASP A 19 -1.84 6.27 -73.36
C ASP A 19 -1.23 7.57 -72.78
N SER A 20 -0.17 7.47 -71.98
CA SER A 20 1.11 8.24 -72.15
C SER A 20 2.14 8.05 -71.02
N ASP A 21 3.37 7.73 -71.45
CA ASP A 21 4.73 7.93 -70.92
C ASP A 21 5.08 8.31 -69.47
N SER A 22 6.18 7.67 -69.05
CA SER A 22 7.04 7.93 -67.90
C SER A 22 7.87 9.23 -67.97
N SER A 23 8.07 9.90 -66.82
CA SER A 23 9.41 10.31 -66.30
C SER A 23 9.31 11.05 -64.94
N PRO A 24 10.38 11.05 -64.09
CA PRO A 24 10.33 11.61 -62.74
C PRO A 24 10.75 13.10 -62.62
N PRO A 25 10.28 13.83 -61.59
CA PRO A 25 10.75 15.19 -61.26
C PRO A 25 12.12 15.20 -60.53
N PRO A 26 12.83 16.35 -60.51
CA PRO A 26 14.26 16.39 -60.17
C PRO A 26 14.58 16.69 -58.68
N ARG A 27 15.86 16.49 -58.32
CA ARG A 27 16.48 17.08 -57.13
C ARG A 27 16.56 18.60 -57.27
N TYR A 28 16.40 19.32 -56.17
CA TYR A 28 16.87 20.71 -56.04
C TYR A 28 17.92 20.82 -54.94
N SER A 29 19.01 21.53 -55.25
CA SER A 29 20.04 21.97 -54.31
C SER A 29 19.67 23.32 -53.71
N ALA A 30 20.17 23.61 -52.50
CA ALA A 30 20.00 24.89 -51.83
C ALA A 30 21.32 25.65 -51.80
N GLU A 31 21.33 26.90 -52.26
CA GLU A 31 22.36 27.91 -51.99
C GLU A 31 21.76 29.32 -52.22
N ASP A 32 22.14 30.25 -51.33
CA ASP A 32 22.07 31.72 -51.37
C ASP A 32 20.92 32.47 -52.08
N LEU A 33 20.28 33.41 -51.34
CA LEU A 33 20.67 34.83 -51.45
C LEU A 33 20.13 35.77 -50.34
N TYR A 34 20.73 36.96 -50.29
CA TYR A 34 20.66 38.00 -49.25
C TYR A 34 19.43 38.95 -49.31
N SER A 35 19.18 39.63 -48.18
CA SER A 35 18.54 40.97 -48.04
C SER A 35 17.02 41.11 -48.28
N GLY A 36 16.31 42.08 -47.68
CA GLY A 36 16.73 43.13 -46.73
C GLY A 36 15.59 44.09 -46.30
N CYS A 37 15.96 45.26 -45.75
CA CYS A 37 15.12 46.36 -45.21
C CYS A 37 14.45 46.09 -43.82
N SER A 38 14.58 46.93 -42.78
CA SER A 38 14.30 48.39 -42.54
C SER A 38 12.87 48.60 -41.97
N SER A 39 12.53 49.51 -41.05
CA SER A 39 13.23 50.54 -40.21
C SER A 39 12.43 50.69 -38.88
N ASP A 40 12.66 51.55 -37.87
CA ASP A 40 13.65 52.55 -37.41
C ASP A 40 13.41 52.66 -35.86
N ARG A 41 14.39 52.71 -34.94
CA ARG A 41 15.36 53.78 -34.60
C ARG A 41 14.85 54.92 -33.68
N SER A 42 14.94 54.68 -32.36
CA SER A 42 15.22 55.69 -31.32
C SER A 42 15.85 54.96 -30.12
N ASN A 43 17.06 55.29 -29.66
CA ASN A 43 17.45 56.42 -28.79
C ASN A 43 16.64 56.47 -27.47
N SER A 44 17.26 56.50 -26.27
CA SER A 44 18.69 56.70 -25.96
C SER A 44 19.11 56.30 -24.53
N SER A 45 20.32 55.71 -24.38
CA SER A 45 21.36 55.97 -23.34
C SER A 45 21.00 56.03 -21.83
N ILE A 46 21.86 55.67 -20.86
CA ILE A 46 23.31 56.00 -20.73
C ILE A 46 23.95 55.14 -19.60
N ASN A 47 25.29 55.18 -19.46
CA ASN A 47 26.14 54.64 -18.37
C ASN A 47 26.32 53.10 -18.18
N SER A 48 27.55 52.66 -18.46
CA SER A 48 28.29 51.56 -17.82
C SER A 48 29.12 52.13 -16.62
N PRO A 49 30.14 51.45 -16.04
CA PRO A 49 30.44 50.01 -15.94
C PRO A 49 30.85 49.53 -14.51
N THR A 50 30.63 48.25 -14.20
CA THR A 50 31.51 47.38 -13.35
C THR A 50 31.02 45.92 -13.50
N GLY A 51 31.84 44.87 -13.54
CA GLY A 51 33.30 44.81 -13.53
C GLY A 51 33.89 44.13 -12.29
N PHE A 52 33.70 42.82 -12.13
CA PHE A 52 34.56 41.95 -11.31
C PHE A 52 34.46 40.49 -11.76
N SER A 53 35.55 39.74 -11.58
CA SER A 53 35.65 38.29 -11.76
C SER A 53 36.10 37.64 -10.45
N LEU A 54 35.77 36.36 -10.22
CA LEU A 54 36.76 35.31 -9.89
C LEU A 54 36.17 33.92 -9.59
N SER A 55 36.89 32.91 -10.09
CA SER A 55 37.14 31.54 -9.60
C SER A 55 36.13 30.76 -8.72
N SER A 56 35.97 29.49 -9.09
CA SER A 56 35.50 28.38 -8.26
C SER A 56 36.26 28.19 -6.93
N SER A 57 35.62 27.54 -5.97
CA SER A 57 36.30 26.73 -4.95
C SER A 57 35.44 25.53 -4.53
N THR A 58 36.04 24.34 -4.53
CA THR A 58 35.44 23.08 -4.07
C THR A 58 35.54 22.97 -2.54
N LEU A 59 34.52 22.44 -1.87
CA LEU A 59 34.65 21.73 -0.58
C LEU A 59 33.42 20.86 -0.31
N ALA A 60 33.58 19.86 0.55
CA ALA A 60 32.60 18.79 0.79
C ALA A 60 32.07 18.82 2.26
N PRO A 61 31.34 17.81 2.77
CA PRO A 61 30.09 18.04 3.50
C PRO A 61 30.25 18.30 5.01
N ASN A 62 29.16 18.76 5.63
CA ASN A 62 28.94 18.70 7.07
C ASN A 62 27.59 18.04 7.37
N ASP A 63 27.57 17.13 8.34
CA ASP A 63 26.36 16.56 8.92
C ASP A 63 25.59 17.61 9.73
N ILE A 64 24.26 17.62 9.61
CA ILE A 64 23.36 18.18 10.64
C ILE A 64 22.23 17.16 10.88
N THR A 65 22.19 16.63 12.09
CA THR A 65 21.16 15.68 12.54
C THR A 65 19.84 16.40 12.83
N GLY A 66 18.84 16.23 11.97
CA GLY A 66 17.46 16.66 12.21
C GLY A 66 16.60 15.51 12.78
N ALA A 67 16.00 15.71 13.96
CA ALA A 67 15.17 14.69 14.59
C ALA A 67 13.76 14.63 13.98
N GLY A 68 13.41 13.50 13.35
CA GLY A 68 12.06 13.21 12.86
C GLY A 68 11.36 12.17 13.75
N SER A 69 10.15 12.48 14.21
CA SER A 69 9.36 11.58 15.06
C SER A 69 8.86 10.36 14.29
N ARG A 70 8.96 9.16 14.88
CA ARG A 70 8.36 7.92 14.34
C ARG A 70 7.05 7.61 15.04
N TYR A 71 5.95 7.65 14.30
CA TYR A 71 4.77 6.86 14.64
C TYR A 71 4.97 5.44 14.10
N ASN A 72 4.99 4.44 14.98
CA ASN A 72 5.00 3.03 14.60
C ASN A 72 3.55 2.54 14.48
N HIS A 73 3.10 2.20 13.26
CA HIS A 73 1.94 1.32 13.11
C HIS A 73 2.42 -0.14 13.15
N HIS A 74 1.92 -0.91 14.12
CA HIS A 74 2.07 -2.36 14.11
C HIS A 74 1.06 -2.97 13.12
N GLY A 75 1.57 -3.50 12.01
CA GLY A 75 0.81 -4.46 11.20
C GLY A 75 0.87 -5.85 11.84
N HIS A 76 -0.27 -6.48 12.06
CA HIS A 76 -0.37 -7.92 12.30
C HIS A 76 -0.74 -8.64 11.00
N PRO A 77 -0.17 -9.83 10.72
CA PRO A 77 -0.47 -10.58 9.51
C PRO A 77 -1.83 -11.31 9.63
N HIS A 78 -2.59 -11.34 8.54
CA HIS A 78 -3.77 -12.21 8.45
C HIS A 78 -3.33 -13.67 8.39
N HIS A 79 -3.90 -14.51 9.27
CA HIS A 79 -3.85 -15.96 9.11
C HIS A 79 -4.96 -16.39 8.14
N VAL A 80 -4.58 -17.06 7.06
CA VAL A 80 -5.51 -17.83 6.22
C VAL A 80 -5.80 -19.15 6.93
N TYR A 81 -7.08 -19.51 7.01
CA TYR A 81 -7.53 -20.85 7.38
C TYR A 81 -8.19 -21.51 6.17
N ASP A 82 -7.51 -22.50 5.59
CA ASP A 82 -8.17 -23.47 4.71
C ASP A 82 -9.12 -24.34 5.54
N ILE A 83 -10.31 -24.58 5.02
CA ILE A 83 -11.29 -25.51 5.59
C ILE A 83 -11.20 -26.81 4.80
N ASP A 84 -10.73 -27.88 5.45
CA ASP A 84 -10.75 -29.22 4.89
C ASP A 84 -11.37 -30.24 5.85
N ASN A 85 -11.92 -31.32 5.31
CA ASN A 85 -13.13 -31.95 5.85
C ASN A 85 -12.95 -33.44 6.16
N VAL A 86 -12.88 -33.83 7.45
CA VAL A 86 -12.74 -35.24 7.86
C VAL A 86 -13.70 -35.66 8.97
N GLN A 87 -14.32 -36.81 8.71
CA GLN A 87 -15.37 -37.52 9.43
C GLN A 87 -15.17 -37.79 10.93
N SER A 88 -16.33 -37.78 11.60
CA SER A 88 -16.70 -38.41 12.87
C SER A 88 -16.02 -39.73 13.27
N THR A 89 -15.68 -39.84 14.56
CA THR A 89 -15.99 -41.02 15.41
C THR A 89 -16.00 -40.67 16.90
N SER A 90 -17.09 -40.99 17.60
CA SER A 90 -17.14 -41.22 19.06
C SER A 90 -16.72 -42.69 19.35
N PRO A 91 -16.39 -43.14 20.59
CA PRO A 91 -17.12 -42.85 21.85
C PRO A 91 -16.25 -42.75 23.14
N GLY A 92 -16.92 -42.59 24.30
CA GLY A 92 -16.47 -43.22 25.56
C GLY A 92 -16.23 -42.27 26.74
N ASP A 93 -17.19 -42.22 27.67
CA ASP A 93 -17.00 -41.66 29.01
C ASP A 93 -16.16 -42.59 29.89
N ASN A 94 -15.27 -42.03 30.74
CA ASN A 94 -15.29 -42.27 32.20
C ASN A 94 -14.18 -41.55 32.99
N GLU A 95 -14.64 -40.91 34.08
CA GLU A 95 -14.07 -40.87 35.43
C GLU A 95 -12.65 -40.33 35.78
N THR A 96 -12.61 -39.82 37.02
CA THR A 96 -11.47 -39.59 37.93
C THR A 96 -10.48 -38.43 37.70
N SER A 97 -10.30 -37.68 38.79
CA SER A 97 -9.36 -36.57 38.97
C SER A 97 -8.11 -37.03 39.78
N PRO A 98 -7.32 -36.17 40.43
CA PRO A 98 -6.11 -35.62 39.79
C PRO A 98 -4.82 -35.87 40.61
N LEU A 99 -3.65 -35.68 39.99
CA LEU A 99 -2.40 -35.47 40.75
C LEU A 99 -1.54 -34.35 40.14
N LEU A 100 -0.98 -33.53 41.03
CA LEU A 100 -0.01 -32.48 40.71
C LEU A 100 1.38 -33.07 40.46
N SER A 101 2.12 -32.47 39.55
CA SER A 101 3.59 -32.43 39.56
C SER A 101 4.07 -31.00 39.82
N THR A 102 5.15 -30.86 40.59
CA THR A 102 5.76 -29.57 40.94
C THR A 102 6.75 -29.11 39.87
N PRO A 103 7.26 -27.87 39.96
CA PRO A 103 8.71 -27.81 40.24
C PRO A 103 9.17 -26.72 41.22
N SER A 104 10.23 -27.09 41.94
CA SER A 104 11.25 -26.29 42.64
C SER A 104 11.24 -24.75 42.58
N SER A 105 11.15 -24.12 43.75
CA SER A 105 12.33 -23.52 44.43
C SER A 105 12.01 -23.30 45.92
N GLY A 106 12.96 -23.19 46.85
CA GLY A 106 14.42 -23.33 46.71
C GLY A 106 15.20 -22.32 47.54
N LYS A 107 15.22 -22.48 48.87
CA LYS A 107 16.23 -21.84 49.74
C LYS A 107 16.41 -22.62 51.06
N ARG A 108 17.66 -22.62 51.53
CA ARG A 108 18.14 -23.28 52.74
C ARG A 108 18.30 -22.23 53.84
N TYR A 109 17.87 -22.57 55.05
CA TYR A 109 18.47 -22.09 56.29
C TYR A 109 18.42 -23.23 57.28
N ASP A 110 19.60 -23.68 57.70
CA ASP A 110 19.80 -24.54 58.85
C ASP A 110 19.92 -23.62 60.08
N ASP A 111 19.37 -23.99 61.23
CA ASP A 111 20.17 -24.13 62.46
C ASP A 111 19.37 -24.69 63.65
N ASP A 112 20.11 -25.52 64.40
CA ASP A 112 20.03 -25.88 65.81
C ASP A 112 18.68 -26.09 66.57
N ASN A 113 18.44 -27.37 66.83
CA ASN A 113 18.67 -27.96 68.16
C ASN A 113 17.86 -27.43 69.37
N SER A 114 16.84 -28.21 69.75
CA SER A 114 16.72 -28.62 71.16
C SER A 114 16.07 -30.01 71.28
N ASP A 115 16.87 -31.00 71.71
CA ASP A 115 16.37 -32.14 72.48
C ASP A 115 15.60 -31.62 73.72
N THR A 116 14.69 -32.34 74.37
CA THR A 116 15.02 -33.40 75.34
C THR A 116 13.75 -34.06 75.92
N ILE A 117 13.94 -35.24 76.54
CA ILE A 117 13.07 -35.96 77.50
C ILE A 117 12.01 -36.91 76.91
N ILE A 118 12.13 -38.16 77.37
CA ILE A 118 11.33 -39.33 77.05
C ILE A 118 10.52 -39.74 78.29
N CYS A 119 9.34 -40.34 78.06
CA CYS A 119 8.50 -41.09 79.01
C CYS A 119 7.88 -40.37 80.22
N THR A 120 6.57 -40.60 80.38
CA THR A 120 6.10 -41.39 81.54
C THR A 120 4.79 -42.12 81.23
N PHE A 121 4.65 -43.34 81.75
CA PHE A 121 3.35 -44.03 81.84
C PHE A 121 2.48 -43.34 82.90
N SER A 122 1.16 -43.29 82.70
CA SER A 122 0.15 -43.76 83.68
C SER A 122 -1.29 -43.35 83.30
N LYS A 123 -2.18 -44.36 83.21
CA LYS A 123 -3.65 -44.41 83.49
C LYS A 123 -4.63 -43.28 83.09
N ASN A 124 -4.23 -42.03 82.82
CA ASN A 124 -5.14 -40.92 82.51
C ASN A 124 -5.67 -40.91 81.07
N ARG A 125 -5.24 -41.82 80.19
CA ARG A 125 -5.66 -41.84 78.77
C ARG A 125 -7.19 -41.95 78.61
N LEU A 126 -7.87 -42.72 79.47
CA LEU A 126 -9.33 -42.84 79.42
C LEU A 126 -10.01 -41.51 79.77
N LEU A 127 -9.53 -40.80 80.80
CA LEU A 127 -10.08 -39.51 81.20
C LEU A 127 -9.80 -38.43 80.14
N ALA A 128 -8.61 -38.43 79.54
CA ALA A 128 -8.27 -37.53 78.44
C ALA A 128 -9.13 -37.78 77.20
N HIS A 129 -9.39 -39.05 76.83
CA HIS A 129 -10.32 -39.39 75.76
C HIS A 129 -11.77 -39.02 76.09
N LEU A 130 -12.23 -39.17 77.33
CA LEU A 130 -13.58 -38.76 77.75
C LEU A 130 -13.74 -37.22 77.76
N VAL A 131 -12.73 -36.47 78.22
CA VAL A 131 -12.75 -35.00 78.15
C VAL A 131 -12.70 -34.53 76.69
N LEU A 132 -11.84 -35.11 75.86
CA LEU A 132 -11.80 -34.82 74.42
C LEU A 132 -13.14 -35.17 73.75
N PHE A 133 -13.76 -36.30 74.09
CA PHE A 133 -15.07 -36.69 73.56
C PHE A 133 -16.19 -35.76 74.06
N SER A 134 -16.14 -35.27 75.31
CA SER A 134 -17.08 -34.25 75.79
C SER A 134 -16.87 -32.89 75.14
N LEU A 135 -15.62 -32.51 74.81
CA LEU A 135 -15.31 -31.28 74.07
C LEU A 135 -15.72 -31.41 72.60
N ILE A 136 -15.63 -32.60 72.01
CA ILE A 136 -16.15 -32.90 70.67
C ILE A 136 -17.68 -32.95 70.67
N LEU A 137 -18.34 -33.48 71.71
CA LEU A 137 -19.79 -33.43 71.84
C LEU A 137 -20.30 -32.01 72.14
N LEU A 138 -19.54 -31.18 72.85
CA LEU A 138 -19.85 -29.76 73.04
C LEU A 138 -19.58 -28.93 71.79
N SER A 139 -18.52 -29.23 71.02
CA SER A 139 -18.29 -28.58 69.73
C SER A 139 -19.35 -29.01 68.71
N ILE A 140 -19.65 -30.31 68.55
CA ILE A 140 -20.75 -30.81 67.71
C ILE A 140 -22.09 -30.28 68.21
N GLY A 141 -22.34 -30.23 69.52
CA GLY A 141 -23.58 -29.70 70.09
C GLY A 141 -23.77 -28.22 69.81
N THR A 142 -22.74 -27.39 69.99
CA THR A 142 -22.80 -25.96 69.63
C THR A 142 -22.87 -25.75 68.12
N TYR A 143 -22.13 -26.54 67.33
CA TYR A 143 -22.19 -26.52 65.87
C TYR A 143 -23.59 -26.87 65.36
N LEU A 144 -24.23 -27.91 65.91
CA LEU A 144 -25.61 -28.29 65.60
C LEU A 144 -26.63 -27.25 66.09
N VAL A 145 -26.42 -26.59 67.23
CA VAL A 145 -27.30 -25.49 67.68
C VAL A 145 -27.18 -24.27 66.75
N PHE A 146 -25.97 -23.92 66.28
CA PHE A 146 -25.78 -22.88 65.25
C PHE A 146 -26.35 -23.30 63.88
N PHE A 147 -26.14 -24.55 63.45
CA PHE A 147 -26.68 -25.07 62.18
C PHE A 147 -28.18 -25.32 62.21
N SER A 148 -28.81 -25.58 63.37
CA SER A 148 -30.27 -25.67 63.47
C SER A 148 -30.99 -24.31 63.36
N LYS A 149 -30.25 -23.19 63.42
CA LYS A 149 -30.73 -21.87 62.96
C LYS A 149 -30.51 -21.64 61.45
N SER A 150 -29.79 -22.52 60.76
CA SER A 150 -29.42 -22.35 59.35
C SER A 150 -30.40 -23.09 58.42
N ALA A 151 -31.48 -22.42 58.03
CA ALA A 151 -32.35 -22.87 56.92
C ALA A 151 -33.18 -21.74 56.28
N LEU A 152 -33.53 -20.67 57.02
CA LEU A 152 -34.15 -19.47 56.46
C LEU A 152 -33.10 -18.61 55.75
N THR A 153 -32.66 -19.07 54.58
CA THR A 153 -32.02 -18.19 53.60
C THR A 153 -33.04 -17.18 53.11
N SER A 154 -32.72 -15.89 53.15
CA SER A 154 -33.61 -14.87 52.58
C SER A 154 -33.68 -15.03 51.06
N VAL A 155 -34.90 -14.96 50.51
CA VAL A 155 -35.17 -15.23 49.08
C VAL A 155 -35.94 -14.06 48.48
N TRP A 156 -35.56 -13.69 47.25
CA TRP A 156 -36.30 -12.77 46.42
C TRP A 156 -37.51 -13.46 45.80
N VAL A 157 -38.69 -12.91 46.06
CA VAL A 157 -39.96 -13.31 45.44
C VAL A 157 -40.54 -12.12 44.68
N ASP A 158 -41.58 -12.34 43.89
CA ASP A 158 -42.28 -11.31 43.13
C ASP A 158 -41.32 -10.45 42.28
N ILE A 159 -40.39 -11.13 41.59
CA ILE A 159 -39.44 -10.50 40.67
C ILE A 159 -40.23 -10.02 39.45
N THR A 160 -40.53 -8.73 39.40
CA THR A 160 -41.34 -8.11 38.35
C THR A 160 -40.51 -7.12 37.52
N PRO A 161 -40.59 -7.18 36.16
CA PRO A 161 -40.10 -6.12 35.30
C PRO A 161 -40.91 -4.83 35.47
N SER A 162 -40.27 -3.70 35.20
CA SER A 162 -40.93 -2.43 34.92
C SER A 162 -41.52 -2.41 33.51
N ASP A 163 -42.75 -1.91 33.38
CA ASP A 163 -43.43 -1.66 32.08
C ASP A 163 -42.70 -0.59 31.23
N VAL A 164 -41.83 0.20 31.86
CA VAL A 164 -40.97 1.20 31.21
C VAL A 164 -39.49 0.87 31.34
N CYS A 165 -38.73 1.12 30.28
CA CYS A 165 -37.29 0.93 30.22
C CYS A 165 -36.55 2.13 30.87
N LEU A 166 -35.35 1.88 31.41
CA LEU A 166 -34.50 2.92 32.02
C LEU A 166 -33.57 3.59 31.01
N SER A 167 -33.01 2.80 30.10
CA SER A 167 -32.23 3.24 28.95
C SER A 167 -32.26 2.16 27.86
N VAL A 168 -31.63 2.41 26.71
CA VAL A 168 -31.50 1.40 25.64
C VAL A 168 -30.86 0.12 26.22
N GLY A 169 -31.52 -1.03 26.00
CA GLY A 169 -31.09 -2.33 26.50
C GLY A 169 -31.14 -2.51 28.02
N VAL A 170 -31.75 -1.57 28.77
CA VAL A 170 -31.77 -1.60 30.24
C VAL A 170 -33.18 -1.44 30.80
N ARG A 171 -33.63 -2.43 31.56
CA ARG A 171 -34.93 -2.43 32.25
C ARG A 171 -34.75 -2.40 33.77
N GLU A 172 -35.70 -1.78 34.49
CA GLU A 172 -35.74 -1.92 35.94
C GLU A 172 -36.49 -3.18 36.37
N TYR A 173 -35.98 -3.86 37.40
CA TYR A 173 -36.68 -4.94 38.09
C TYR A 173 -36.90 -4.60 39.56
N THR A 174 -38.10 -4.87 40.06
CA THR A 174 -38.43 -4.90 41.48
C THR A 174 -38.54 -6.34 41.99
N ALA A 175 -38.18 -6.58 43.24
CA ALA A 175 -38.47 -7.86 43.93
C ALA A 175 -38.63 -7.65 45.44
N THR A 176 -39.42 -8.51 46.09
CA THR A 176 -39.66 -8.49 47.54
C THR A 176 -38.75 -9.48 48.25
N LEU A 177 -38.08 -9.04 49.33
CA LEU A 177 -37.24 -9.92 50.14
C LEU A 177 -38.08 -10.60 51.24
N THR A 178 -38.13 -11.92 51.19
CA THR A 178 -38.78 -12.77 52.21
C THR A 178 -37.77 -13.58 53.00
N ASN A 179 -38.21 -14.19 54.10
CA ASN A 179 -37.37 -15.03 54.98
C ASN A 179 -36.11 -14.30 55.49
N VAL A 180 -36.25 -13.03 55.85
CA VAL A 180 -35.23 -12.28 56.60
C VAL A 180 -35.25 -12.75 58.05
N PRO A 181 -34.13 -13.20 58.64
CA PRO A 181 -34.06 -13.54 60.06
C PRO A 181 -34.38 -12.33 60.96
N GLU A 182 -35.09 -12.56 62.06
CA GLU A 182 -35.49 -11.52 63.03
C GLU A 182 -34.30 -10.75 63.64
N ASP A 183 -33.12 -11.38 63.68
CA ASP A 183 -31.87 -10.79 64.17
C ASP A 183 -31.04 -10.04 63.09
N TRP A 184 -31.54 -9.93 61.86
CA TRP A 184 -30.89 -9.19 60.76
C TRP A 184 -31.60 -7.87 60.48
N ASP A 185 -30.83 -6.79 60.24
CA ASP A 185 -31.41 -5.59 59.61
C ASP A 185 -31.88 -5.92 58.18
N PRO A 186 -33.17 -5.74 57.84
CA PRO A 186 -33.69 -6.06 56.51
C PRO A 186 -33.04 -5.28 55.36
N LEU A 187 -32.47 -4.10 55.62
CA LEU A 187 -31.76 -3.33 54.58
C LEU A 187 -30.35 -3.86 54.32
N GLN A 188 -29.62 -4.30 55.34
CA GLN A 188 -28.38 -5.08 55.17
C GLN A 188 -28.64 -6.44 54.51
N ALA A 189 -29.76 -7.10 54.82
CA ALA A 189 -30.17 -8.34 54.14
C ALA A 189 -30.36 -8.09 52.64
N CYS A 190 -31.16 -7.09 52.26
CA CYS A 190 -31.38 -6.67 50.87
C CYS A 190 -30.09 -6.40 50.10
N ARG A 191 -29.09 -5.75 50.71
CA ARG A 191 -27.80 -5.48 50.05
C ARG A 191 -26.91 -6.71 49.88
N ARG A 192 -27.15 -7.80 50.61
CA ARG A 192 -26.31 -9.02 50.61
C ARG A 192 -26.94 -10.20 49.86
N THR A 193 -28.27 -10.28 49.75
CA THR A 193 -28.96 -11.37 49.06
C THR A 193 -28.87 -11.21 47.55
N ARG A 194 -28.21 -12.15 46.87
CA ARG A 194 -28.11 -12.20 45.40
C ARG A 194 -29.47 -12.49 44.77
N VAL A 195 -29.76 -11.90 43.62
CA VAL A 195 -30.96 -12.18 42.81
C VAL A 195 -30.58 -12.96 41.54
N THR A 196 -31.55 -13.67 40.97
CA THR A 196 -31.41 -14.32 39.66
C THR A 196 -32.48 -13.75 38.74
N ILE A 197 -32.08 -13.16 37.61
CA ILE A 197 -32.97 -12.59 36.59
C ILE A 197 -32.53 -13.16 35.24
N HIS A 198 -33.47 -13.57 34.39
CA HIS A 198 -33.23 -14.32 33.14
C HIS A 198 -32.31 -15.55 33.31
N GLY A 199 -32.36 -16.20 34.48
CA GLY A 199 -31.49 -17.33 34.84
C GLY A 199 -30.05 -16.97 35.22
N LYS A 200 -29.65 -15.70 35.08
CA LYS A 200 -28.32 -15.18 35.40
C LYS A 200 -28.29 -14.62 36.83
N VAL A 201 -27.32 -15.07 37.63
CA VAL A 201 -27.16 -14.62 39.03
C VAL A 201 -26.46 -13.26 39.05
N ILE A 202 -27.18 -12.23 39.46
CA ILE A 202 -26.64 -10.88 39.63
C ILE A 202 -25.88 -10.83 40.95
N GLN A 203 -24.57 -10.55 40.88
CA GLN A 203 -23.71 -10.41 42.07
C GLN A 203 -23.70 -9.00 42.65
N ALA A 204 -24.13 -7.99 41.88
CA ALA A 204 -24.28 -6.62 42.37
C ALA A 204 -25.43 -6.52 43.40
N SER A 205 -25.23 -5.70 44.43
CA SER A 205 -26.31 -5.30 45.33
C SER A 205 -27.41 -4.54 44.56
N PRO A 206 -28.65 -4.52 45.06
CA PRO A 206 -29.71 -3.67 44.49
C PRO A 206 -29.27 -2.20 44.50
N ILE A 207 -29.62 -1.46 43.44
CA ILE A 207 -29.38 -0.02 43.31
C ILE A 207 -30.12 0.73 44.43
N LEU A 208 -31.33 0.27 44.77
CA LEU A 208 -32.11 0.76 45.89
C LEU A 208 -32.67 -0.40 46.73
N CYS A 209 -32.63 -0.21 48.04
CA CYS A 209 -33.29 -1.06 49.04
C CYS A 209 -34.22 -0.18 49.86
N THR A 210 -35.53 -0.45 49.83
CA THR A 210 -36.56 0.36 50.50
C THR A 210 -37.52 -0.50 51.30
N ARG A 211 -37.98 0.00 52.46
CA ARG A 211 -39.11 -0.60 53.18
C ARG A 211 -40.42 -0.09 52.58
N VAL A 212 -41.35 -0.99 52.32
CA VAL A 212 -42.65 -0.71 51.67
C VAL A 212 -43.74 -1.37 52.51
N PRO A 213 -44.85 -0.68 52.86
CA PRO A 213 -45.96 -1.31 53.56
C PRO A 213 -46.63 -2.39 52.69
N VAL A 214 -46.97 -3.53 53.29
CA VAL A 214 -47.68 -4.61 52.60
C VAL A 214 -49.09 -4.14 52.23
N PRO A 215 -49.55 -4.33 50.96
CA PRO A 215 -50.93 -4.05 50.57
C PRO A 215 -51.93 -4.89 51.37
N SER A 216 -52.62 -4.26 52.32
CA SER A 216 -53.59 -4.91 53.20
C SER A 216 -54.93 -5.14 52.48
N HIS A 217 -55.03 -6.28 51.78
CA HIS A 217 -56.24 -6.69 51.05
C HIS A 217 -57.48 -7.00 51.94
N SER A 218 -57.41 -6.74 53.25
CA SER A 218 -58.50 -6.90 54.22
C SER A 218 -58.56 -5.70 55.18
N ALA A 219 -59.20 -4.61 54.75
CA ALA A 219 -59.22 -3.30 55.43
C ALA A 219 -60.10 -3.21 56.72
N ASN A 220 -60.30 -4.33 57.44
CA ASN A 220 -61.27 -4.43 58.53
C ASN A 220 -60.68 -4.69 59.93
N ASP A 221 -59.44 -5.19 60.05
CA ASP A 221 -58.81 -5.50 61.34
C ASP A 221 -57.94 -4.34 61.85
N SER A 222 -58.62 -3.37 62.45
CA SER A 222 -58.07 -2.05 62.84
C SER A 222 -57.10 -2.03 64.03
N GLU A 223 -56.40 -3.12 64.36
CA GLU A 223 -55.51 -3.16 65.54
C GLU A 223 -54.33 -4.17 65.45
N SER A 224 -53.39 -3.95 64.53
CA SER A 224 -52.00 -4.43 64.68
C SER A 224 -51.02 -3.60 63.84
N GLY A 225 -49.71 -3.76 64.07
CA GLY A 225 -48.67 -2.88 63.53
C GLY A 225 -48.47 -2.98 62.00
N GLU A 226 -48.13 -1.86 61.38
CA GLU A 226 -47.84 -1.73 59.94
C GLU A 226 -46.72 -2.68 59.50
N THR A 227 -47.09 -3.75 58.78
CA THR A 227 -46.14 -4.75 58.28
C THR A 227 -45.40 -4.21 57.06
N THR A 228 -44.15 -3.80 57.23
CA THR A 228 -43.28 -3.39 56.11
C THR A 228 -42.43 -4.55 55.60
N VAL A 229 -42.50 -4.83 54.30
CA VAL A 229 -41.53 -5.68 53.60
C VAL A 229 -40.35 -4.84 53.09
N VAL A 230 -39.25 -5.48 52.68
CA VAL A 230 -38.17 -4.81 51.95
C VAL A 230 -38.25 -5.17 50.48
N GLN A 231 -38.23 -4.14 49.63
CA GLN A 231 -38.14 -4.26 48.18
C GLN A 231 -36.72 -3.89 47.72
N GLY A 232 -36.16 -4.68 46.81
CA GLY A 232 -34.95 -4.36 46.05
C GLY A 232 -35.31 -3.85 44.65
N ARG A 233 -34.47 -2.96 44.11
CA ARG A 233 -34.54 -2.51 42.70
C ARG A 233 -33.18 -2.68 42.02
N TRP A 234 -33.18 -3.22 40.81
CA TRP A 234 -32.00 -3.40 39.95
C TRP A 234 -32.27 -2.82 38.56
N ALA A 235 -31.23 -2.25 37.95
CA ALA A 235 -31.19 -2.10 36.50
C ALA A 235 -30.54 -3.37 35.92
N VAL A 236 -31.16 -3.94 34.90
CA VAL A 236 -30.73 -5.17 34.21
C VAL A 236 -30.38 -4.79 32.78
N ASP A 237 -29.13 -5.04 32.40
CA ASP A 237 -28.47 -4.61 31.15
C ASP A 237 -28.19 -5.78 30.18
N PHE A 238 -28.95 -6.87 30.32
CA PHE A 238 -28.79 -8.09 29.53
C PHE A 238 -30.14 -8.76 29.27
N ASP A 239 -30.27 -9.40 28.11
CA ASP A 239 -31.47 -10.13 27.65
C ASP A 239 -32.77 -9.29 27.56
N GLU A 240 -32.68 -7.96 27.70
CA GLU A 240 -33.77 -6.99 27.59
C GLU A 240 -34.07 -6.57 26.13
N SER A 241 -34.40 -7.54 25.26
CA SER A 241 -34.71 -7.26 23.85
C SER A 241 -35.81 -6.22 23.66
N ASP A 242 -36.81 -6.21 24.54
CA ASP A 242 -37.94 -5.28 24.51
C ASP A 242 -37.55 -3.82 24.81
N CYS A 243 -36.37 -3.60 25.41
CA CYS A 243 -35.83 -2.28 25.71
C CYS A 243 -34.80 -1.79 24.68
N ILE A 244 -34.69 -2.48 23.53
CA ILE A 244 -33.86 -2.06 22.40
C ILE A 244 -34.76 -1.40 21.34
N PRO A 245 -34.58 -0.10 21.02
CA PRO A 245 -35.24 0.56 19.89
C PRO A 245 -34.92 -0.12 18.55
N VAL A 246 -35.82 0.00 17.58
CA VAL A 246 -35.69 -0.68 16.28
C VAL A 246 -35.58 0.34 15.16
N TRP A 247 -34.47 0.27 14.43
CA TRP A 247 -34.18 1.03 13.22
C TRP A 247 -35.03 0.57 12.02
N SER A 248 -35.26 1.48 11.09
CA SER A 248 -35.76 1.20 9.74
C SER A 248 -34.77 0.34 8.94
N SER A 249 -35.14 -0.01 7.70
CA SER A 249 -34.13 -0.33 6.69
C SER A 249 -33.13 0.84 6.59
N ILE A 250 -31.83 0.52 6.63
CA ILE A 250 -30.77 1.52 6.46
C ILE A 250 -30.72 1.93 4.98
N SER A 251 -30.69 3.23 4.71
CA SER A 251 -30.44 3.81 3.39
C SER A 251 -29.07 4.50 3.36
N SER A 252 -28.62 4.92 2.18
CA SER A 252 -27.35 5.63 2.02
C SER A 252 -27.38 6.52 0.79
N GLU A 253 -26.70 7.66 0.86
CA GLU A 253 -26.61 8.62 -0.25
C GLU A 253 -25.26 8.50 -1.01
N ASP A 254 -24.98 9.46 -1.88
CA ASP A 254 -23.66 9.62 -2.51
C ASP A 254 -22.58 9.97 -1.46
N CYS A 255 -21.30 9.80 -1.82
CA CYS A 255 -20.18 9.93 -0.88
C CYS A 255 -19.99 11.39 -0.43
N ILE A 256 -19.82 11.61 0.87
CA ILE A 256 -19.51 12.95 1.44
C ILE A 256 -18.01 13.22 1.54
N GLY A 257 -17.19 12.17 1.46
CA GLY A 257 -15.73 12.24 1.54
C GLY A 257 -15.05 11.09 0.79
N LEU A 258 -13.74 11.21 0.60
CA LEU A 258 -12.94 10.13 0.02
C LEU A 258 -12.91 8.94 1.00
N GLY A 259 -13.51 7.83 0.59
CA GLY A 259 -13.72 6.65 1.44
C GLY A 259 -14.83 6.81 2.47
N VAL A 260 -15.66 7.87 2.43
CA VAL A 260 -16.71 8.12 3.44
C VAL A 260 -18.10 8.19 2.80
N ARG A 261 -19.00 7.31 3.26
CA ARG A 261 -20.43 7.30 2.90
C ARG A 261 -21.31 7.60 4.12
N PRO A 262 -22.33 8.46 3.98
CA PRO A 262 -23.35 8.59 5.01
C PRO A 262 -24.42 7.48 4.86
N TYR A 263 -24.76 6.86 5.98
CA TYR A 263 -25.86 5.92 6.11
C TYR A 263 -26.94 6.50 7.02
N TYR A 264 -28.22 6.29 6.71
CA TYR A 264 -29.36 6.85 7.43
C TYR A 264 -30.34 5.74 7.87
N ALA A 265 -30.93 5.88 9.06
CA ALA A 265 -32.06 5.06 9.49
C ALA A 265 -32.93 5.82 10.51
N ASP A 266 -34.23 5.55 10.49
CA ASP A 266 -35.21 6.16 11.39
C ASP A 266 -35.60 5.16 12.49
N LEU A 267 -35.79 5.62 13.73
CA LEU A 267 -36.32 4.77 14.81
C LEU A 267 -37.82 4.55 14.63
N VAL A 268 -38.19 3.41 14.06
CA VAL A 268 -39.57 2.98 13.81
C VAL A 268 -40.27 2.53 15.10
N TYR A 269 -39.53 1.94 16.03
CA TYR A 269 -40.05 1.57 17.35
C TYR A 269 -39.13 2.05 18.47
N ILE A 270 -39.73 2.64 19.50
CA ILE A 270 -39.06 3.16 20.69
C ILE A 270 -39.82 2.64 21.92
N PRO A 271 -39.19 1.80 22.76
CA PRO A 271 -39.79 1.24 23.97
C PRO A 271 -40.34 2.30 24.94
N PRO A 272 -41.45 2.02 25.66
CA PRO A 272 -42.01 2.93 26.65
C PRO A 272 -40.99 3.37 27.72
N GLY A 273 -41.01 4.66 28.05
CA GLY A 273 -40.08 5.27 29.02
C GLY A 273 -38.82 5.88 28.42
N LEU A 274 -38.42 5.49 27.21
CA LEU A 274 -37.21 6.04 26.58
C LEU A 274 -37.50 7.36 25.85
N ASP A 275 -36.58 8.33 26.01
CA ASP A 275 -36.54 9.53 25.18
C ASP A 275 -36.07 9.19 23.75
N LYS A 276 -36.61 9.88 22.74
CA LYS A 276 -36.35 9.59 21.32
C LYS A 276 -34.92 9.92 20.89
N LEU A 277 -34.39 11.06 21.34
CA LEU A 277 -33.03 11.48 20.98
C LEU A 277 -31.97 10.62 21.68
N SER A 278 -32.18 10.34 22.96
CA SER A 278 -31.36 9.46 23.78
C SER A 278 -31.39 8.01 23.27
N SER A 279 -32.56 7.55 22.78
CA SER A 279 -32.71 6.25 22.10
C SER A 279 -31.85 6.17 20.85
N CYS A 280 -31.91 7.18 19.99
CA CYS A 280 -31.11 7.24 18.77
C CYS A 280 -29.60 7.15 19.09
N GLN A 281 -29.13 7.96 20.04
CA GLN A 281 -27.71 8.00 20.43
C GLN A 281 -27.22 6.71 21.10
N GLY A 282 -28.11 5.96 21.75
CA GLY A 282 -27.78 4.73 22.48
C GLY A 282 -28.01 3.41 21.71
N THR A 283 -28.63 3.43 20.54
CA THR A 283 -29.00 2.21 19.80
C THR A 283 -27.99 1.92 18.68
N PRO A 284 -27.19 0.85 18.76
CA PRO A 284 -26.28 0.49 17.68
C PRO A 284 -27.06 -0.04 16.46
N THR A 285 -26.41 -0.03 15.30
CA THR A 285 -26.85 -0.77 14.11
C THR A 285 -25.65 -1.48 13.46
N LEU A 286 -25.91 -2.44 12.57
CA LEU A 286 -24.89 -3.26 11.92
C LEU A 286 -24.62 -2.78 10.48
N ILE A 287 -23.48 -2.11 10.24
CA ILE A 287 -23.05 -1.67 8.90
C ILE A 287 -21.76 -2.40 8.52
N HIS A 288 -21.73 -2.99 7.32
CA HIS A 288 -20.64 -3.85 6.82
C HIS A 288 -20.15 -4.91 7.83
N GLY A 289 -21.06 -5.43 8.66
CA GLY A 289 -20.77 -6.43 9.70
C GLY A 289 -20.14 -5.88 10.99
N ARG A 290 -20.14 -4.56 11.21
CA ARG A 290 -19.65 -3.90 12.43
C ARG A 290 -20.79 -3.18 13.14
N GLU A 291 -20.87 -3.32 14.46
CA GLU A 291 -21.85 -2.59 15.28
C GLU A 291 -21.36 -1.15 15.51
N MET A 292 -22.23 -0.17 15.23
CA MET A 292 -21.92 1.25 15.38
C MET A 292 -23.09 2.03 15.99
N LEU A 293 -22.80 2.92 16.93
CA LEU A 293 -23.69 4.02 17.31
C LEU A 293 -23.65 5.11 16.22
N PRO A 294 -24.76 5.85 15.99
CA PRO A 294 -24.79 6.91 14.98
C PRO A 294 -23.85 8.08 15.32
N THR A 295 -23.21 8.63 14.29
CA THR A 295 -22.33 9.82 14.37
C THR A 295 -23.14 11.07 14.74
N ARG A 296 -24.37 11.18 14.22
CA ARG A 296 -25.33 12.22 14.61
C ARG A 296 -26.76 11.68 14.71
N CYS A 297 -27.54 12.34 15.56
CA CYS A 297 -28.96 12.06 15.76
C CYS A 297 -29.75 13.37 15.70
N GLU A 298 -30.85 13.36 14.95
CA GLU A 298 -31.75 14.50 14.80
C GLU A 298 -33.22 14.10 15.02
N LEU A 299 -34.05 15.06 15.43
CA LEU A 299 -35.49 14.89 15.55
C LEU A 299 -36.16 15.58 14.36
N LEU A 300 -36.74 14.78 13.47
CA LEU A 300 -37.46 15.24 12.28
C LEU A 300 -38.96 15.20 12.52
N LEU A 301 -39.70 16.10 11.86
CA LEU A 301 -41.15 15.99 11.77
C LEU A 301 -41.49 14.89 10.76
N ASP A 302 -42.29 13.91 11.17
CA ASP A 302 -42.97 13.01 10.25
C ASP A 302 -43.86 13.82 9.30
N HIS A 303 -43.82 13.47 8.01
CA HIS A 303 -44.60 14.11 6.94
C HIS A 303 -45.42 13.10 6.12
N ASP A 304 -45.34 11.80 6.41
CA ASP A 304 -46.10 10.74 5.72
C ASP A 304 -47.49 10.48 6.38
N HIS A 305 -47.99 11.45 7.15
CA HIS A 305 -49.35 11.45 7.73
C HIS A 305 -50.13 12.73 7.42
N ASP A 306 -51.06 12.62 6.47
CA ASP A 306 -51.98 13.69 6.02
C ASP A 306 -52.98 14.18 7.10
N ASP A 307 -53.10 13.53 8.27
CA ASP A 307 -53.96 14.03 9.35
C ASP A 307 -53.20 15.05 10.23
N HIS A 308 -53.33 16.33 9.85
CA HIS A 308 -52.67 17.50 10.45
C HIS A 308 -53.03 17.81 11.93
N ARG A 309 -53.09 16.80 12.81
CA ARG A 309 -53.54 16.92 14.21
C ARG A 309 -52.55 16.43 15.25
N ASN A 310 -51.46 15.77 14.85
CA ASN A 310 -50.44 15.31 15.78
C ASN A 310 -49.07 15.26 15.09
N GLU A 311 -48.20 16.24 15.39
CA GLU A 311 -46.84 16.30 14.86
C GLU A 311 -45.95 15.22 15.52
N THR A 312 -45.86 14.05 14.90
CA THR A 312 -45.01 12.94 15.38
C THR A 312 -43.55 13.20 15.04
N LEU A 313 -42.75 13.59 16.04
CA LEU A 313 -41.29 13.65 15.88
C LEU A 313 -40.70 12.22 15.75
N ILE A 314 -39.95 11.96 14.69
CA ILE A 314 -39.14 10.74 14.49
C ILE A 314 -37.69 11.06 14.82
N ALA A 315 -36.96 10.10 15.39
CA ALA A 315 -35.52 10.24 15.59
C ALA A 315 -34.76 9.54 14.45
N ARG A 316 -33.98 10.30 13.69
CA ARG A 316 -33.10 9.80 12.63
C ARG A 316 -31.68 9.67 13.17
N GLY A 317 -31.08 8.50 12.99
CA GLY A 317 -29.65 8.28 13.14
C GLY A 317 -28.96 8.40 11.78
N GLU A 318 -27.74 8.94 11.78
CA GLU A 318 -26.84 8.86 10.65
C GLU A 318 -25.44 8.42 11.10
N TRP A 319 -24.81 7.58 10.28
CA TRP A 319 -23.46 7.06 10.45
C TRP A 319 -22.58 7.53 9.28
N ASP A 320 -21.55 8.32 9.57
CA ASP A 320 -20.46 8.62 8.64
C ASP A 320 -19.48 7.42 8.63
N VAL A 321 -19.57 6.55 7.63
CA VAL A 321 -18.81 5.29 7.57
C VAL A 321 -17.58 5.46 6.69
N ASP A 322 -16.38 5.26 7.28
CA ASP A 322 -15.06 5.47 6.66
C ASP A 322 -14.30 4.18 6.28
N PHE A 323 -14.98 3.03 6.31
CA PHE A 323 -14.40 1.71 6.08
C PHE A 323 -15.23 0.86 5.12
N ASP A 324 -14.56 -0.03 4.40
CA ASP A 324 -15.12 -0.97 3.41
C ASP A 324 -15.92 -0.30 2.26
N GLU A 325 -15.81 1.04 2.14
CA GLU A 325 -16.43 1.90 1.14
C GLU A 325 -15.62 1.98 -0.17
N ASP A 326 -15.42 0.84 -0.84
CA ASP A 326 -14.77 0.77 -2.17
C ASP A 326 -15.47 1.64 -3.24
N GLY A 327 -16.75 1.97 -3.03
CA GLY A 327 -17.51 2.89 -3.88
C GLY A 327 -17.22 4.38 -3.67
N CYS A 328 -16.56 4.76 -2.57
CA CYS A 328 -16.16 6.13 -2.26
C CYS A 328 -14.65 6.39 -2.40
N VAL A 329 -13.87 5.41 -2.85
CA VAL A 329 -12.44 5.55 -3.12
C VAL A 329 -12.19 5.70 -4.64
N PRO A 330 -11.47 6.74 -5.11
CA PRO A 330 -11.11 6.86 -6.52
C PRO A 330 -10.20 5.70 -6.94
N ARG A 331 -10.46 5.10 -8.10
CA ARG A 331 -9.73 3.94 -8.59
C ARG A 331 -9.59 3.95 -10.11
N TRP A 332 -8.49 3.37 -10.60
CA TRP A 332 -8.27 3.17 -12.02
C TRP A 332 -9.19 2.05 -12.56
N SER A 333 -9.72 2.23 -13.77
CA SER A 333 -10.55 1.21 -14.43
C SER A 333 -9.72 -0.02 -14.81
N GLU A 334 -10.30 -1.21 -14.60
CA GLU A 334 -9.69 -2.48 -14.94
C GLU A 334 -10.34 -3.12 -16.19
N PRO A 335 -9.57 -3.82 -17.04
CA PRO A 335 -8.12 -3.97 -16.97
C PRO A 335 -7.38 -2.70 -17.41
N LEU A 336 -6.22 -2.42 -16.80
CA LEU A 336 -5.28 -1.43 -17.34
C LEU A 336 -4.90 -1.85 -18.77
N THR A 337 -5.12 -0.97 -19.74
CA THR A 337 -4.83 -1.24 -21.14
C THR A 337 -3.33 -1.25 -21.35
N ALA A 338 -2.77 -2.45 -21.50
CA ALA A 338 -1.39 -2.67 -21.86
C ALA A 338 -1.19 -2.36 -23.35
N HIS A 339 -0.49 -1.27 -23.64
CA HIS A 339 -0.18 -0.85 -25.00
C HIS A 339 1.09 -1.53 -25.50
N GLU A 340 1.55 -1.12 -26.67
CA GLU A 340 2.83 -1.51 -27.24
C GLU A 340 4.02 -1.00 -26.38
N CYS A 341 5.22 -1.47 -26.67
CA CYS A 341 6.43 -0.98 -25.99
C CYS A 341 6.67 0.50 -26.32
N LEU A 342 6.99 1.29 -25.30
CA LEU A 342 7.15 2.75 -25.38
C LEU A 342 8.58 3.17 -25.74
N SER A 343 9.54 2.43 -25.19
CA SER A 343 10.99 2.61 -25.35
C SER A 343 11.68 1.27 -25.08
N PHE A 344 13.00 1.24 -25.17
CA PHE A 344 13.77 0.10 -24.65
C PHE A 344 13.37 -0.21 -23.19
N GLY A 345 13.07 -1.49 -22.91
CA GLY A 345 12.80 -2.00 -21.57
C GLY A 345 11.56 -1.46 -20.88
N ALA A 346 10.64 -0.76 -21.57
CA ALA A 346 9.42 -0.20 -20.98
C ALA A 346 8.16 -0.35 -21.85
N ARG A 347 7.06 -0.79 -21.22
CA ARG A 347 5.72 -0.85 -21.80
C ARG A 347 4.87 0.34 -21.33
N HIS A 348 4.06 0.89 -22.24
CA HIS A 348 3.05 1.88 -21.88
C HIS A 348 1.77 1.20 -21.39
N TYR A 349 1.20 1.72 -20.31
CA TYR A 349 -0.13 1.37 -19.83
C TYR A 349 -0.99 2.63 -19.75
N SER A 350 -2.29 2.49 -19.98
CA SER A 350 -3.26 3.53 -19.61
C SER A 350 -4.55 2.95 -19.00
N SER A 351 -5.25 3.79 -18.25
CA SER A 351 -6.52 3.47 -17.59
C SER A 351 -7.23 4.78 -17.26
N ASP A 352 -8.56 4.74 -17.17
CA ASP A 352 -9.40 5.89 -16.91
C ASP A 352 -9.79 5.92 -15.43
N LEU A 353 -9.70 7.08 -14.79
CA LEU A 353 -10.00 7.23 -13.38
C LEU A 353 -11.52 7.17 -13.14
N VAL A 354 -11.97 6.14 -12.44
CA VAL A 354 -13.30 6.07 -11.85
C VAL A 354 -13.25 6.84 -10.54
N VAL A 355 -13.93 8.00 -10.51
CA VAL A 355 -14.13 8.80 -9.30
C VAL A 355 -15.51 8.54 -8.70
N PRO A 356 -15.68 8.69 -7.37
CA PRO A 356 -17.01 8.72 -6.77
C PRO A 356 -17.84 9.91 -7.28
N ARG A 357 -19.16 9.77 -7.24
CA ARG A 357 -20.09 10.85 -7.62
C ARG A 357 -19.88 12.09 -6.73
N GLY A 358 -19.99 13.27 -7.34
CA GLY A 358 -19.73 14.56 -6.68
C GLY A 358 -18.25 14.98 -6.66
N PHE A 359 -17.32 14.06 -6.97
CA PHE A 359 -15.87 14.33 -7.01
C PHE A 359 -15.31 14.48 -8.43
N GLU A 360 -16.16 14.56 -9.46
CA GLU A 360 -15.78 14.70 -10.87
C GLU A 360 -14.90 15.94 -11.11
N THR A 361 -15.24 17.05 -10.45
CA THR A 361 -14.45 18.30 -10.52
C THR A 361 -13.06 18.17 -9.86
N MET A 362 -12.87 17.20 -8.96
CA MET A 362 -11.60 16.93 -8.29
C MET A 362 -10.75 15.86 -9.01
N ALA A 363 -11.27 15.19 -10.06
CA ALA A 363 -10.60 14.08 -10.73
C ALA A 363 -9.12 14.34 -11.11
N PRO A 364 -8.69 15.53 -11.58
CA PRO A 364 -7.27 15.80 -11.87
C PRO A 364 -6.37 15.81 -10.64
N THR A 365 -6.90 16.17 -9.46
CA THR A 365 -6.18 16.10 -8.19
C THR A 365 -6.11 14.65 -7.70
N LEU A 366 -7.24 13.94 -7.74
CA LEU A 366 -7.33 12.54 -7.32
C LEU A 366 -6.45 11.63 -8.19
N ALA A 367 -6.35 11.88 -9.49
CA ALA A 367 -5.49 11.14 -10.43
C ALA A 367 -4.01 11.14 -10.04
N ARG A 368 -3.51 12.24 -9.47
CA ARG A 368 -2.11 12.34 -9.04
C ARG A 368 -1.83 11.47 -7.81
N ASP A 369 -2.80 11.41 -6.89
CA ASP A 369 -2.64 10.81 -5.56
C ASP A 369 -3.24 9.39 -5.48
N THR A 370 -3.83 8.87 -6.57
CA THR A 370 -4.35 7.51 -6.71
C THR A 370 -3.35 6.59 -7.45
N PRO A 371 -2.75 5.57 -6.80
CA PRO A 371 -1.87 4.62 -7.48
C PRO A 371 -2.67 3.51 -8.20
N ALA A 372 -2.17 3.03 -9.34
CA ALA A 372 -2.64 1.79 -9.96
C ALA A 372 -1.90 0.56 -9.38
N ILE A 373 -2.53 -0.61 -9.45
CA ILE A 373 -1.86 -1.90 -9.17
C ILE A 373 -1.37 -2.50 -10.48
N ILE A 374 -0.06 -2.45 -10.72
CA ILE A 374 0.57 -3.04 -11.91
C ILE A 374 1.66 -4.01 -11.44
N HIS A 375 1.63 -5.25 -11.94
CA HIS A 375 2.54 -6.34 -11.54
C HIS A 375 2.65 -6.51 -10.01
N GLY A 376 1.51 -6.40 -9.31
CA GLY A 376 1.41 -6.51 -7.85
C GLY A 376 1.96 -5.32 -7.06
N ARG A 377 2.32 -4.21 -7.72
CA ARG A 377 2.89 -3.00 -7.09
C ARG A 377 1.97 -1.81 -7.25
N ARG A 378 1.89 -0.96 -6.21
CA ARG A 378 1.29 0.37 -6.26
C ARG A 378 2.21 1.32 -7.03
N ILE A 379 1.75 1.86 -8.16
CA ILE A 379 2.53 2.76 -9.02
C ILE A 379 1.67 3.95 -9.42
N PHE A 380 2.15 5.17 -9.18
CA PHE A 380 1.49 6.42 -9.59
C PHE A 380 1.71 6.68 -11.09
N PRO A 381 0.76 7.33 -11.79
CA PRO A 381 0.93 7.66 -13.21
C PRO A 381 2.13 8.59 -13.43
N ASN A 382 2.85 8.38 -14.52
CA ASN A 382 3.94 9.26 -14.95
C ASN A 382 3.42 10.61 -15.45
N TYR A 383 2.24 10.60 -16.07
CA TYR A 383 1.43 11.77 -16.42
C TYR A 383 -0.03 11.34 -16.58
N PHE A 384 -0.95 12.32 -16.66
CA PHE A 384 -2.35 12.08 -16.97
C PHE A 384 -2.89 13.14 -17.94
N GLU A 385 -3.87 12.77 -18.75
CA GLU A 385 -4.60 13.67 -19.65
C GLU A 385 -6.06 13.84 -19.17
N GLN A 386 -6.61 15.05 -19.32
CA GLN A 386 -8.05 15.28 -19.16
C GLN A 386 -8.73 15.02 -20.50
N LEU A 387 -9.82 14.26 -20.48
CA LEU A 387 -10.63 13.94 -21.63
C LEU A 387 -12.01 14.58 -21.41
N ASP A 388 -12.35 15.53 -22.27
CA ASP A 388 -13.69 16.09 -22.35
C ASP A 388 -14.58 15.07 -23.07
N GLN A 389 -15.59 14.53 -22.38
CA GLN A 389 -16.55 13.56 -22.91
C GLN A 389 -17.80 14.29 -23.43
N ASP A 390 -18.53 13.69 -24.39
CA ASP A 390 -19.68 14.33 -25.08
C ASP A 390 -20.86 14.69 -24.15
N ASP A 391 -20.90 14.10 -22.95
CA ASP A 391 -21.88 14.38 -21.89
C ASP A 391 -21.45 15.54 -20.95
N GLY A 392 -20.24 16.10 -21.15
CA GLY A 392 -19.65 17.14 -20.31
C GLY A 392 -18.94 16.61 -19.06
N ILE A 393 -18.90 15.30 -18.84
CA ILE A 393 -18.15 14.69 -17.73
C ILE A 393 -16.66 14.70 -18.08
N LYS A 394 -15.83 15.23 -17.18
CA LYS A 394 -14.37 15.21 -17.34
C LYS A 394 -13.81 13.90 -16.80
N THR A 395 -13.45 13.00 -17.70
CA THR A 395 -12.67 11.81 -17.34
C THR A 395 -11.18 12.15 -17.34
N VAL A 396 -10.39 11.42 -16.55
CA VAL A 396 -8.93 11.59 -16.47
C VAL A 396 -8.26 10.27 -16.78
N ARG A 397 -7.43 10.23 -17.81
CA ARG A 397 -6.67 9.05 -18.20
C ARG A 397 -5.26 9.11 -17.64
N GLY A 398 -4.91 8.12 -16.82
CA GLY A 398 -3.56 7.93 -16.30
C GLY A 398 -2.69 7.19 -17.30
N HIS A 399 -1.40 7.49 -17.30
CA HIS A 399 -0.41 6.81 -18.15
C HIS A 399 0.81 6.39 -17.33
N TRP A 400 1.28 5.16 -17.55
CA TRP A 400 2.46 4.60 -16.89
C TRP A 400 3.46 4.06 -17.91
N ALA A 401 4.75 4.28 -17.65
CA ALA A 401 5.88 3.67 -18.35
C ALA A 401 6.50 2.62 -17.41
N ILE A 402 6.13 1.36 -17.61
CA ILE A 402 6.45 0.25 -16.70
C ILE A 402 7.59 -0.57 -17.27
N SER A 403 8.63 -0.82 -16.48
CA SER A 403 9.77 -1.60 -16.95
C SER A 403 9.37 -3.07 -17.19
N GLU A 404 9.61 -3.55 -18.41
CA GLU A 404 9.26 -4.90 -18.85
C GLU A 404 10.36 -5.53 -19.70
N PRO A 405 10.90 -6.71 -19.32
CA PRO A 405 11.80 -7.50 -20.16
C PRO A 405 11.19 -7.97 -21.49
N SER A 406 9.85 -7.88 -21.63
CA SER A 406 9.15 -8.14 -22.88
C SER A 406 9.42 -7.06 -23.96
N CYS A 407 9.95 -5.90 -23.55
CA CYS A 407 10.31 -4.75 -24.37
C CYS A 407 11.84 -4.58 -24.54
N ASP A 408 12.62 -5.64 -24.26
CA ASP A 408 14.07 -5.70 -24.52
C ASP A 408 14.35 -6.47 -25.83
N PRO A 409 14.38 -5.82 -27.01
CA PRO A 409 14.82 -6.47 -28.25
C PRO A 409 16.30 -6.87 -28.15
N PRO A 410 16.65 -8.16 -28.26
CA PRO A 410 18.03 -8.61 -28.13
C PRO A 410 18.83 -8.31 -29.41
N TRP A 411 20.14 -8.13 -29.23
CA TRP A 411 21.09 -8.10 -30.34
C TRP A 411 21.34 -9.51 -30.88
N THR A 412 21.43 -9.63 -32.21
CA THR A 412 21.70 -10.86 -32.95
C THR A 412 22.88 -10.69 -33.90
N ASP A 413 23.50 -11.81 -34.29
CA ASP A 413 24.65 -11.87 -35.21
C ASP A 413 25.86 -10.98 -34.81
N VAL A 414 25.99 -10.67 -33.51
CA VAL A 414 27.06 -9.80 -32.99
C VAL A 414 28.41 -10.44 -33.26
N SER A 415 29.23 -9.73 -34.04
CA SER A 415 30.47 -10.21 -34.61
C SER A 415 31.58 -9.16 -34.48
N GLU A 416 32.79 -9.66 -34.22
CA GLU A 416 34.03 -8.87 -34.27
C GLU A 416 34.48 -8.78 -35.72
N ASP A 417 34.72 -7.56 -36.23
CA ASP A 417 35.38 -7.36 -37.51
C ASP A 417 36.82 -7.88 -37.39
N PRO A 418 37.32 -8.80 -38.25
CA PRO A 418 38.71 -9.25 -38.15
C PRO A 418 39.73 -8.10 -38.21
N GLN A 419 39.42 -7.01 -38.93
CA GLN A 419 40.31 -5.88 -39.15
C GLN A 419 40.29 -4.88 -37.97
N CYS A 420 41.43 -4.23 -37.75
CA CYS A 420 41.51 -3.08 -36.87
C CYS A 420 40.93 -1.83 -37.53
N TYR A 421 40.10 -1.09 -36.80
CA TYR A 421 39.39 0.09 -37.31
C TYR A 421 40.20 1.37 -37.11
N ALA A 422 40.90 1.49 -35.98
CA ALA A 422 41.77 2.60 -35.65
C ALA A 422 42.77 2.17 -34.54
N TYR A 423 43.71 3.04 -34.17
CA TYR A 423 44.60 2.79 -33.03
C TYR A 423 43.81 2.47 -31.75
N ASP A 424 44.16 1.35 -31.13
CA ASP A 424 43.50 0.76 -29.95
C ASP A 424 41.98 0.52 -30.13
N LYS A 425 41.50 0.43 -31.38
CA LYS A 425 40.07 0.45 -31.70
C LYS A 425 39.70 -0.62 -32.71
N LYS A 426 38.85 -1.55 -32.28
CA LYS A 426 38.29 -2.60 -33.13
C LYS A 426 36.77 -2.44 -33.28
N ARG A 427 36.26 -2.78 -34.47
CA ARG A 427 34.86 -2.66 -34.83
C ARG A 427 34.12 -3.95 -34.46
N TYR A 428 32.96 -3.78 -33.84
CA TYR A 428 31.97 -4.84 -33.63
C TYR A 428 30.67 -4.41 -34.31
N THR A 429 29.98 -5.34 -34.94
CA THR A 429 28.70 -5.10 -35.62
C THR A 429 27.69 -6.16 -35.23
N GLY A 430 26.42 -5.79 -35.15
CA GLY A 430 25.32 -6.71 -34.87
C GLY A 430 23.98 -6.11 -35.29
N PHE A 431 22.97 -6.96 -35.45
CA PHE A 431 21.64 -6.54 -35.86
C PHE A 431 20.71 -6.51 -34.66
N LEU A 432 19.93 -5.44 -34.54
CA LEU A 432 18.85 -5.38 -33.57
C LEU A 432 17.74 -6.31 -34.06
N LYS A 433 17.31 -7.25 -33.22
CA LYS A 433 16.18 -8.12 -33.56
C LYS A 433 14.88 -7.31 -33.49
N ASP A 434 14.01 -7.49 -34.48
CA ASP A 434 12.71 -6.81 -34.52
C ASP A 434 11.93 -6.98 -33.22
N GLY A 435 11.65 -5.85 -32.55
CA GLY A 435 10.90 -5.81 -31.31
C GLY A 435 9.42 -6.12 -31.52
N ARG A 436 8.74 -6.59 -30.46
CA ARG A 436 7.29 -6.84 -30.52
C ARG A 436 6.49 -5.54 -30.32
N GLY A 437 6.40 -4.73 -31.38
CA GLY A 437 5.60 -3.51 -31.43
C GLY A 437 6.14 -2.49 -32.44
N LYS A 438 5.45 -1.35 -32.60
CA LYS A 438 5.83 -0.19 -33.44
C LYS A 438 6.90 0.70 -32.79
N LEU A 439 7.86 0.10 -32.07
CA LEU A 439 9.05 0.83 -31.63
C LEU A 439 9.80 1.33 -32.88
N ASP A 440 10.24 2.59 -32.88
CA ASP A 440 11.16 3.09 -33.90
C ASP A 440 12.49 2.30 -33.82
N PRO A 441 12.84 1.47 -34.81
CA PRO A 441 13.99 0.58 -34.69
C PRO A 441 15.32 1.34 -34.64
N LEU A 442 15.40 2.52 -35.27
CA LEU A 442 16.63 3.30 -35.34
C LEU A 442 16.87 4.05 -34.03
N ARG A 443 15.81 4.62 -33.43
CA ARG A 443 15.88 5.17 -32.07
C ARG A 443 16.18 4.08 -31.05
N THR A 444 15.48 2.95 -31.13
CA THR A 444 15.65 1.81 -30.20
C THR A 444 17.08 1.27 -30.23
N CYS A 445 17.74 1.26 -31.39
CA CYS A 445 19.15 0.90 -31.52
C CYS A 445 20.11 1.75 -30.66
N TYR A 446 19.90 3.07 -30.54
CA TYR A 446 20.68 3.93 -29.63
C TYR A 446 20.25 3.79 -28.14
N GLU A 447 19.07 3.23 -27.89
CA GLU A 447 18.57 2.95 -26.54
C GLU A 447 19.11 1.62 -25.96
N VAL A 448 19.20 0.55 -26.77
CA VAL A 448 19.58 -0.81 -26.32
C VAL A 448 21.10 -0.96 -26.16
N PRO A 449 21.64 -1.29 -24.98
CA PRO A 449 23.06 -1.63 -24.80
C PRO A 449 23.38 -3.07 -25.24
N PHE A 450 24.66 -3.37 -25.43
CA PHE A 450 25.18 -4.74 -25.50
C PHE A 450 26.30 -4.95 -24.46
N LYS A 451 26.45 -6.20 -23.99
CA LYS A 451 27.44 -6.59 -22.99
C LYS A 451 28.62 -7.30 -23.64
N PHE A 452 29.79 -6.69 -23.58
CA PHE A 452 31.05 -7.22 -24.10
C PHE A 452 31.93 -7.71 -22.94
N VAL A 453 32.72 -8.76 -23.18
CA VAL A 453 33.77 -9.18 -22.24
C VAL A 453 35.12 -8.70 -22.78
N LEU A 454 35.66 -7.62 -22.20
CA LEU A 454 36.92 -7.01 -22.61
C LEU A 454 37.98 -7.24 -21.53
N ASN A 455 39.09 -7.90 -21.88
CA ASN A 455 40.17 -8.24 -20.95
C ASN A 455 39.71 -8.98 -19.66
N GLY A 456 38.60 -9.73 -19.73
CA GLY A 456 38.01 -10.44 -18.59
C GLY A 456 37.03 -9.62 -17.74
N GLN A 457 36.76 -8.36 -18.10
CA GLN A 457 35.75 -7.52 -17.46
C GLN A 457 34.51 -7.39 -18.36
N GLU A 458 33.30 -7.49 -17.78
CA GLU A 458 32.07 -7.12 -18.48
C GLU A 458 31.95 -5.60 -18.64
N VAL A 459 31.68 -5.17 -19.86
CA VAL A 459 31.49 -3.76 -20.25
C VAL A 459 30.20 -3.65 -21.03
N GLU A 460 29.23 -2.92 -20.47
CA GLU A 460 27.93 -2.66 -21.09
C GLU A 460 27.97 -1.34 -21.87
N LYS A 461 27.68 -1.38 -23.18
CA LYS A 461 27.80 -0.22 -24.07
C LYS A 461 26.70 -0.17 -25.14
N LYS A 462 26.09 1.01 -25.33
CA LYS A 462 25.23 1.33 -26.48
C LYS A 462 26.07 1.45 -27.77
N PRO A 463 25.48 1.24 -28.97
CA PRO A 463 26.15 1.49 -30.24
C PRO A 463 26.70 2.91 -30.35
N ASP A 464 27.84 3.06 -31.01
CA ASP A 464 28.36 4.37 -31.43
C ASP A 464 27.67 4.88 -32.69
N VAL A 465 27.18 3.96 -33.55
CA VAL A 465 26.46 4.24 -34.79
C VAL A 465 25.33 3.23 -34.97
N CYS A 466 24.16 3.70 -35.40
CA CYS A 466 23.02 2.91 -35.86
C CYS A 466 22.65 3.28 -37.29
N GLU A 467 22.40 2.28 -38.13
CA GLU A 467 22.07 2.46 -39.54
C GLU A 467 21.13 1.36 -40.06
N TRP A 468 20.48 1.59 -41.21
CA TRP A 468 19.66 0.59 -41.88
C TRP A 468 20.50 -0.26 -42.84
N ASP A 469 20.46 -1.58 -42.69
CA ASP A 469 21.20 -2.55 -43.50
C ASP A 469 20.31 -3.75 -43.86
N GLY A 470 20.04 -3.92 -45.15
CA GLY A 470 19.21 -5.02 -45.67
C GLY A 470 17.77 -5.07 -45.15
N GLY A 471 17.24 -3.96 -44.62
CA GLY A 471 15.91 -3.89 -43.98
C GLY A 471 15.90 -4.23 -42.48
N ARG A 472 17.06 -4.51 -41.87
CA ARG A 472 17.27 -4.59 -40.42
C ARG A 472 18.02 -3.34 -39.95
N VAL A 473 18.01 -3.05 -38.64
CA VAL A 473 18.89 -2.04 -38.06
C VAL A 473 20.19 -2.67 -37.58
N ARG A 474 21.32 -2.13 -38.03
CA ARG A 474 22.67 -2.53 -37.64
C ARG A 474 23.22 -1.55 -36.60
N GLY A 475 23.61 -2.08 -35.45
CA GLY A 475 24.41 -1.38 -34.45
C GLY A 475 25.90 -1.62 -34.69
N THR A 476 26.71 -0.59 -34.52
CA THR A 476 28.18 -0.66 -34.60
C THR A 476 28.80 -0.09 -33.33
N TRP A 477 29.79 -0.80 -32.78
CA TRP A 477 30.56 -0.39 -31.60
C TRP A 477 32.06 -0.33 -31.90
N PHE A 478 32.74 0.69 -31.38
CA PHE A 478 34.18 0.87 -31.46
C PHE A 478 34.83 0.71 -30.07
N LEU A 479 35.32 -0.50 -29.79
CA LEU A 479 35.80 -0.92 -28.46
C LEU A 479 37.33 -0.90 -28.37
N GLY A 480 37.84 -0.83 -27.14
CA GLY A 480 39.27 -0.85 -26.83
C GLY A 480 39.89 -2.21 -27.17
N ALA A 481 40.91 -2.22 -28.03
CA ALA A 481 41.52 -3.43 -28.56
C ALA A 481 43.05 -3.31 -28.59
N PRO A 482 43.77 -3.83 -27.58
CA PRO A 482 45.22 -3.70 -27.48
C PRO A 482 46.03 -4.32 -28.62
N SER A 483 45.45 -5.28 -29.36
CA SER A 483 45.99 -5.82 -30.61
C SER A 483 46.06 -4.78 -31.73
N CYS A 484 45.13 -3.82 -31.76
CA CYS A 484 45.06 -2.74 -32.75
C CYS A 484 45.99 -1.56 -32.42
N ARG A 485 47.14 -1.81 -31.79
CA ARG A 485 48.13 -0.79 -31.41
C ARG A 485 49.39 -0.93 -32.29
N PRO A 486 49.38 -0.42 -33.53
CA PRO A 486 50.60 -0.34 -34.34
C PRO A 486 51.66 0.49 -33.63
N LEU A 487 52.93 0.13 -33.83
CA LEU A 487 54.06 0.76 -33.19
C LEU A 487 54.66 1.85 -34.09
N LEU A 488 55.07 2.96 -33.47
CA LEU A 488 55.93 3.95 -34.11
C LEU A 488 57.40 3.53 -33.96
N GLN A 489 58.07 3.33 -35.09
CA GLN A 489 59.51 3.04 -35.17
C GLN A 489 60.21 4.09 -36.04
N ASN A 490 61.55 4.04 -36.10
CA ASN A 490 62.36 4.87 -37.00
C ASN A 490 61.96 6.36 -37.02
N ILE A 491 61.74 6.93 -35.82
CA ILE A 491 61.19 8.28 -35.67
C ILE A 491 62.26 9.30 -36.05
N ILE A 492 62.08 9.94 -37.20
CA ILE A 492 62.99 10.94 -37.76
C ILE A 492 62.50 12.34 -37.36
N ASP A 493 63.46 13.11 -36.86
CA ASP A 493 63.35 14.54 -36.59
C ASP A 493 63.68 15.33 -37.86
N TYR A 494 62.68 16.00 -38.44
CA TYR A 494 62.84 16.87 -39.62
C TYR A 494 63.12 18.34 -39.25
N SER A 495 63.39 18.63 -37.97
CA SER A 495 63.57 19.99 -37.43
C SER A 495 62.32 20.86 -37.61
N CYS A 496 62.48 22.18 -37.52
CA CYS A 496 61.40 23.16 -37.68
C CYS A 496 60.81 23.12 -39.10
N VAL A 497 59.49 23.23 -39.23
CA VAL A 497 58.81 23.23 -40.54
C VAL A 497 59.23 24.46 -41.35
N GLU A 498 59.12 25.64 -40.73
CA GLU A 498 59.63 26.93 -41.20
C GLU A 498 60.10 27.73 -39.97
N SER A 499 61.03 28.67 -40.14
CA SER A 499 61.48 29.54 -39.05
C SER A 499 60.34 30.43 -38.55
N GLY A 500 60.14 30.51 -37.24
CA GLY A 500 59.02 31.22 -36.61
C GLY A 500 57.66 30.50 -36.69
N SER A 501 57.60 29.30 -37.28
CA SER A 501 56.35 28.50 -37.31
C SER A 501 55.92 27.98 -35.93
N GLY A 502 56.85 27.91 -34.96
CA GLY A 502 56.61 27.29 -33.66
C GLY A 502 56.37 25.77 -33.71
N PHE A 503 56.55 25.12 -34.87
CA PHE A 503 56.32 23.68 -35.03
C PHE A 503 57.55 22.95 -35.59
N LYS A 504 57.90 21.87 -34.89
CA LYS A 504 58.90 20.87 -35.27
C LYS A 504 58.21 19.66 -35.89
N ARG A 505 58.70 19.17 -37.03
CA ARG A 505 58.12 18.01 -37.73
C ARG A 505 58.82 16.72 -37.30
N MET A 506 58.04 15.79 -36.77
CA MET A 506 58.47 14.41 -36.55
C MET A 506 57.81 13.50 -37.59
N LYS A 507 58.49 12.42 -37.98
CA LYS A 507 57.94 11.38 -38.86
C LYS A 507 58.29 10.00 -38.30
N GLY A 508 57.28 9.26 -37.86
CA GLY A 508 57.44 7.88 -37.40
C GLY A 508 57.02 6.89 -38.49
N GLU A 509 57.74 5.79 -38.63
CA GLU A 509 57.31 4.64 -39.41
C GLU A 509 56.25 3.87 -38.61
N VAL A 510 55.10 3.57 -39.23
CA VAL A 510 53.99 2.88 -38.60
C VAL A 510 54.05 1.39 -38.96
N VAL A 511 54.43 0.56 -38.00
CA VAL A 511 54.62 -0.89 -38.17
C VAL A 511 53.62 -1.69 -37.32
N GLY A 512 53.43 -2.97 -37.64
CA GLY A 512 52.47 -3.83 -36.92
C GLY A 512 51.00 -3.63 -37.33
N ILE A 513 50.75 -2.91 -38.42
CA ILE A 513 49.45 -2.93 -39.13
C ILE A 513 49.34 -4.27 -39.87
N GLU A 514 48.23 -4.99 -39.77
CA GLU A 514 48.05 -6.25 -40.48
C GLU A 514 47.91 -6.05 -42.00
N LYS A 515 47.97 -7.16 -42.75
CA LYS A 515 47.84 -7.16 -44.21
C LYS A 515 46.46 -6.67 -44.68
N HIS A 516 45.44 -6.82 -43.85
CA HIS A 516 44.04 -6.58 -44.19
C HIS A 516 43.47 -5.27 -43.63
N ASP A 517 44.13 -4.64 -42.66
CA ASP A 517 43.67 -3.37 -42.08
C ASP A 517 43.75 -2.20 -43.08
N ASP A 518 42.85 -1.22 -42.94
CA ASP A 518 43.04 0.08 -43.59
C ASP A 518 44.20 0.83 -42.91
N TRP A 519 45.36 0.73 -43.55
CA TRP A 519 46.58 1.35 -43.07
C TRP A 519 46.51 2.87 -42.92
N TYR A 520 45.65 3.55 -43.70
CA TYR A 520 45.52 4.99 -43.66
C TYR A 520 44.67 5.39 -42.45
N GLN A 521 43.54 4.71 -42.25
CA GLN A 521 42.69 4.89 -41.07
C GLN A 521 43.43 4.55 -39.76
N MET A 522 44.21 3.46 -39.77
CA MET A 522 45.14 3.14 -38.67
C MET A 522 46.17 4.25 -38.50
N CYS A 523 46.83 4.70 -39.58
CA CYS A 523 47.86 5.73 -39.53
C CYS A 523 47.35 7.03 -38.91
N ILE A 524 46.25 7.62 -39.41
CA ILE A 524 45.73 8.92 -38.93
C ILE A 524 45.27 8.91 -37.47
N THR A 525 45.18 7.74 -36.84
CA THR A 525 44.79 7.58 -35.43
C THR A 525 45.95 7.19 -34.50
N VAL A 526 47.15 6.90 -35.01
CA VAL A 526 48.29 6.52 -34.15
C VAL A 526 48.79 7.73 -33.33
N PRO A 527 48.73 7.69 -31.99
CA PRO A 527 49.24 8.75 -31.15
C PRO A 527 50.77 8.71 -31.08
N TYR A 528 51.39 9.88 -31.19
CA TYR A 528 52.76 10.08 -30.72
C TYR A 528 52.75 10.78 -29.36
N HIS A 529 53.29 10.11 -28.34
CA HIS A 529 53.38 10.62 -26.98
C HIS A 529 54.76 11.23 -26.74
N THR A 530 54.83 12.53 -26.44
CA THR A 530 56.08 13.22 -26.08
C THR A 530 55.82 14.42 -25.18
N SER A 531 56.77 14.78 -24.33
CA SER A 531 56.68 15.94 -23.40
C SER A 531 55.38 15.99 -22.58
N GLY A 532 54.86 14.84 -22.16
CA GLY A 532 53.60 14.71 -21.41
C GLY A 532 52.32 14.99 -22.22
N LYS A 533 52.41 15.07 -23.55
CA LYS A 533 51.30 15.37 -24.46
C LYS A 533 51.16 14.29 -25.54
N THR A 534 49.96 14.18 -26.08
CA THR A 534 49.61 13.26 -27.16
C THR A 534 49.35 14.06 -28.44
N TYR A 535 49.99 13.66 -29.53
CA TYR A 535 49.84 14.27 -30.85
C TYR A 535 49.27 13.24 -31.82
N LEU A 536 48.25 13.62 -32.59
CA LEU A 536 47.80 12.87 -33.75
C LEU A 536 48.58 13.32 -35.00
N PRO A 537 48.69 12.49 -36.05
CA PRO A 537 49.39 12.86 -37.26
C PRO A 537 48.62 13.94 -38.03
N VAL A 538 49.36 14.86 -38.64
CA VAL A 538 48.81 15.85 -39.58
C VAL A 538 48.77 15.32 -41.01
N GLN A 539 49.53 14.26 -41.32
CA GLN A 539 49.63 13.65 -42.64
C GLN A 539 50.10 12.20 -42.52
N CYS A 540 49.64 11.35 -43.44
CA CYS A 540 50.06 9.96 -43.57
C CYS A 540 50.63 9.70 -44.96
N GLU A 541 51.78 9.02 -45.03
CA GLU A 541 52.53 8.78 -46.26
C GLU A 541 52.82 7.28 -46.45
N SER A 542 52.84 6.83 -47.70
CA SER A 542 53.20 5.46 -48.08
C SER A 542 54.26 5.51 -49.18
N THR A 543 55.41 4.88 -48.95
CA THR A 543 56.53 4.85 -49.90
C THR A 543 56.97 3.42 -50.17
N LYS A 544 57.29 3.09 -51.42
CA LYS A 544 57.71 1.74 -51.82
C LYS A 544 59.21 1.72 -52.12
N ARG A 545 59.98 0.94 -51.37
CA ARG A 545 61.44 0.84 -51.48
C ARG A 545 61.85 -0.63 -51.53
N TRP A 546 62.58 -1.04 -52.57
CA TRP A 546 63.01 -2.44 -52.78
C TRP A 546 61.87 -3.46 -52.56
N PHE A 547 60.73 -3.22 -53.22
CA PHE A 547 59.47 -3.98 -53.12
C PHE A 547 58.71 -3.92 -51.78
N ILE A 548 59.33 -3.50 -50.68
CA ILE A 548 58.68 -3.27 -49.38
C ILE A 548 57.92 -1.94 -49.40
N THR A 549 56.73 -1.90 -48.81
CA THR A 549 55.94 -0.68 -48.62
C THR A 549 56.09 -0.19 -47.18
N HIS A 550 56.79 0.92 -47.01
CA HIS A 550 56.96 1.61 -45.73
C HIS A 550 55.86 2.66 -45.55
N ARG A 551 55.22 2.68 -44.38
CA ARG A 551 54.09 3.57 -44.04
C ARG A 551 54.55 4.52 -42.93
N TYR A 552 54.21 5.81 -43.03
CA TYR A 552 54.68 6.82 -42.09
C TYR A 552 53.56 7.75 -41.63
N ALA A 553 53.58 8.09 -40.35
CA ALA A 553 52.78 9.14 -39.74
C ALA A 553 53.66 10.38 -39.49
N VAL A 554 53.18 11.54 -39.94
CA VAL A 554 53.88 12.82 -39.82
C VAL A 554 53.15 13.68 -38.78
N TYR A 555 53.90 14.24 -37.83
CA TYR A 555 53.39 15.01 -36.69
C TYR A 555 54.02 16.41 -36.69
N ASN A 556 53.22 17.46 -36.52
CA ASN A 556 53.71 18.80 -36.19
C ASN A 556 53.61 19.00 -34.66
N ILE A 557 54.74 19.26 -34.00
CA ILE A 557 54.84 19.31 -32.54
C ILE A 557 55.33 20.71 -32.12
N PRO A 558 54.64 21.40 -31.19
CA PRO A 558 55.08 22.69 -30.67
C PRO A 558 56.51 22.66 -30.13
N ALA A 559 57.37 23.54 -30.64
CA ALA A 559 58.77 23.67 -30.27
C ALA A 559 59.25 25.11 -30.50
N TYR A 560 60.36 25.49 -29.87
CA TYR A 560 61.01 26.77 -30.19
C TYR A 560 61.71 26.67 -31.55
N CYS A 561 61.13 27.38 -32.52
CA CYS A 561 61.39 27.39 -33.95
C CYS A 561 61.10 28.78 -34.52
#